data_AF-A0A7C4JFW8-F1
#
_entry.id   AF-A0A7C4JFW8-F1
#
_cell.length_a   1.000
_cell.length_b   1.000
_cell.length_c   1.000
_cell.angle_alpha   90.00
_cell.angle_beta   90.00
_cell.angle_gamma   90.00
#
_symmetry.space_group_name_H-M   'P 1'
#
loop_
_entity.id
_entity.type
_entity.pdbx_description
1 polymer ?
#
loop_
_entity_poly.entity_id
_entity_poly.type
_entity_poly.pdbx_seq_one_letter_code
_entity_poly.pdbx_strand_id
1 'polypeptide(L)' 'MSIVITNNGTATAFDISLKDTSSEGFQVVSGVSTTFYSELSPSECRSCNYTVKSIERGDVYASSNYSHV' A
#
# COMPACT_ATOMS: atom_id res chain seq x y z
N MET A 1 -2.61 -9.83 -0.98
CA MET A 1 -1.62 -8.94 -0.35
C MET A 1 -2.34 -7.95 0.54
N SER A 2 -1.73 -7.56 1.65
CA SER A 2 -2.26 -6.52 2.55
C SER A 2 -1.13 -5.56 2.87
N ILE A 3 -1.40 -4.26 2.74
CA ILE A 3 -0.51 -3.19 3.15
C ILE A 3 -1.19 -2.45 4.28
N VAL A 4 -0.44 -2.20 5.34
CA VAL A 4 -0.92 -1.51 6.53
C VAL A 4 -0.09 -0.27 6.75
N ILE A 5 -0.76 0.87 6.93
CA ILE A 5 -0.15 2.15 7.28
C ILE A 5 -0.67 2.59 8.64
N THR A 6 0.24 3.05 9.50
CA THR A 6 -0.07 3.58 10.82
C THR A 6 0.58 4.94 11.00
N ASN A 7 -0.19 5.94 11.43
CA ASN A 7 0.37 7.21 11.84
C ASN A 7 0.93 7.09 13.27
N ASN A 8 2.26 6.93 13.38
CA ASN A 8 2.95 6.89 14.68
C ASN A 8 3.33 8.28 15.21
N GLY A 9 2.95 9.35 14.52
CA GLY A 9 3.15 10.72 14.95
C GLY A 9 2.11 11.16 15.99
N THR A 10 2.37 12.31 16.61
CA THR A 10 1.48 12.92 17.61
C THR A 10 0.46 13.89 16.98
N ALA A 11 0.53 14.12 15.66
CA ALA A 11 -0.34 15.01 14.91
C ALA A 11 -1.00 14.28 13.73
N THR A 12 -2.13 14.79 13.24
CA THR A 12 -2.81 14.26 12.06
C THR A 12 -1.95 14.45 10.82
N ALA A 13 -1.76 13.39 10.05
CA ALA A 13 -1.16 13.43 8.73
C ALA A 13 -2.24 13.76 7.69
N PHE A 14 -1.90 14.57 6.70
CA PHE A 14 -2.80 14.92 5.59
C PHE A 14 -2.18 14.51 4.25
N ASP A 15 -3.02 14.43 3.23
CA ASP A 15 -2.62 14.18 1.83
C ASP A 15 -1.75 12.93 1.65
N ILE A 16 -2.18 11.81 2.22
CA ILE A 16 -1.42 10.55 2.21
C ILE A 16 -1.69 9.77 0.92
N SER A 17 -0.63 9.53 0.13
CA SER A 17 -0.66 8.62 -1.01
C SER A 17 0.03 7.30 -0.68
N LEU A 18 -0.69 6.19 -0.79
CA LEU A 18 -0.14 4.84 -0.68
C LEU A 18 -0.10 4.22 -2.09
N LYS A 19 1.08 3.80 -2.52
CA LYS A 19 1.28 3.12 -3.81
C LYS A 19 2.15 1.89 -3.65
N ASP A 20 1.61 0.74 -4.01
CA ASP A 20 2.36 -0.49 -4.19
C ASP A 20 2.41 -0.84 -5.67
N THR A 21 3.63 -1.15 -6.12
CA THR A 21 3.91 -1.53 -7.48
C THR A 21 4.18 -3.02 -7.46
N SER A 22 3.27 -3.81 -8.05
CA SER A 22 3.53 -5.24 -8.26
C SER A 22 4.76 -5.39 -9.14
N SER A 23 5.73 -6.16 -8.65
CA SER A 23 6.93 -6.54 -9.38
C SER A 23 6.60 -7.35 -10.63
N GLU A 24 7.54 -7.38 -11.58
CA GLU A 24 7.48 -8.28 -12.73
C GLU A 24 7.23 -9.72 -12.25
N GLY A 25 6.27 -10.41 -12.88
CA GLY A 25 5.83 -11.73 -12.45
C GLY A 25 4.52 -11.76 -11.64
N PHE A 26 3.97 -10.61 -11.23
CA PHE A 26 2.62 -10.54 -10.62
C PHE A 26 1.68 -9.61 -11.37
N GLN A 27 0.43 -10.04 -11.53
CA GLN A 27 -0.67 -9.22 -12.04
C GLN A 27 -1.70 -8.99 -10.93
N VAL A 28 -2.09 -7.74 -10.69
CA VAL A 28 -3.24 -7.42 -9.82
C VAL A 28 -4.53 -7.87 -10.52
N VAL A 29 -5.28 -8.74 -9.87
CA VAL A 29 -6.53 -9.31 -10.42
C VAL A 29 -7.79 -8.82 -9.68
N SER A 30 -7.63 -8.20 -8.51
CA SER A 30 -8.74 -7.62 -7.75
C SER A 30 -8.21 -6.66 -6.67
N GLY A 31 -9.03 -5.68 -6.28
CA GLY A 31 -8.68 -4.65 -5.30
C GLY A 31 -7.92 -3.49 -5.93
N VAL A 32 -7.37 -2.62 -5.09
CA VAL A 32 -6.62 -1.44 -5.51
C VAL A 32 -5.24 -1.49 -4.87
N SER A 33 -4.17 -1.32 -5.63
CA SER A 33 -2.80 -1.25 -5.11
C SER A 33 -2.32 0.18 -4.85
N THR A 34 -3.16 1.16 -5.18
CA THR A 34 -2.92 2.59 -4.96
C THR A 34 -4.14 3.20 -4.29
N THR A 35 -3.97 3.93 -3.19
CA THR A 35 -5.07 4.63 -2.54
C THR A 35 -4.62 5.97 -1.99
N PHE A 36 -5.59 6.86 -1.80
CA PHE A 36 -5.40 8.16 -1.19
C PHE A 36 -6.24 8.26 0.08
N TYR A 37 -5.66 8.84 1.13
CA TYR A 37 -6.36 9.21 2.36
C TYR A 37 -6.17 10.70 2.59
N SER A 38 -7.28 11.43 2.74
CA SER A 38 -7.25 12.87 3.02
C SER A 38 -6.61 13.17 4.38
N GLU A 39 -6.83 12.30 5.35
CA GLU A 39 -6.26 12.41 6.69
C GLU A 39 -6.02 11.04 7.35
N LEU A 40 -5.07 11.01 8.27
CA LEU A 40 -4.81 9.88 9.16
C LEU A 40 -4.45 10.42 10.55
N SER A 41 -5.33 10.21 11.53
CA SER A 41 -5.18 10.72 12.89
C SER A 41 -4.04 10.03 13.65
N PRO A 42 -3.51 10.61 14.75
CA PRO A 42 -2.51 9.96 15.59
C PRO A 42 -2.94 8.55 16.01
N SER A 43 -2.04 7.58 15.88
CA SER A 43 -2.27 6.14 16.14
C SER A 43 -3.31 5.47 15.23
N GLU A 44 -3.91 6.19 14.28
CA GLU A 44 -4.85 5.61 13.34
C GLU A 44 -4.13 4.68 12.36
N CYS A 45 -4.80 3.57 12.05
CA CYS A 45 -4.30 2.53 11.19
C CYS A 45 -5.28 2.27 10.05
N ARG A 46 -4.78 2.22 8.83
CA ARG A 46 -5.55 1.90 7.63
C ARG A 46 -4.88 0.77 6.87
N SER A 47 -5.70 -0.04 6.20
CA SER A 47 -5.20 -1.13 5.37
C SER A 47 -5.76 -1.04 3.96
N CYS A 48 -4.94 -1.49 3.01
CA CYS A 48 -5.28 -1.65 1.62
C CYS A 48 -5.07 -3.11 1.24
N ASN A 49 -6.09 -3.74 0.68
CA ASN A 49 -6.07 -5.16 0.31
C ASN A 49 -6.28 -5.31 -1.18
N TYR A 50 -5.44 -6.14 -1.81
CA TYR A 50 -5.56 -6.49 -3.21
C TYR A 50 -5.04 -7.90 -3.45
N THR A 51 -5.55 -8.52 -4.51
CA THR A 51 -5.21 -9.89 -4.90
C THR A 51 -4.30 -9.85 -6.12
N VAL A 52 -3.21 -10.59 -6.06
CA VAL A 52 -2.30 -10.79 -7.18
C VAL A 52 -2.36 -12.22 -7.66
N LYS A 53 -2.10 -12.42 -8.94
CA LYS A 53 -1.87 -13.71 -9.57
C LYS A 53 -0.44 -13.74 -10.11
N SER A 54 0.27 -14.84 -9.86
CA SER A 54 1.58 -15.09 -10.48
C SER A 54 1.40 -15.30 -11.98
N ILE A 55 2.16 -14.56 -12.79
CA ILE A 55 2.22 -14.71 -14.25
C ILE A 55 3.57 -15.29 -14.70
N GLU A 56 4.56 -15.35 -13.82
CA GLU A 56 5.85 -16.03 -14.03
C GLU A 56 6.14 -17.04 -12.91
N ARG A 57 7.14 -17.91 -13.13
CA ARG A 57 7.59 -18.94 -12.17
C ARG A 57 8.92 -18.49 -11.55
N GLY A 58 8.92 -18.11 -10.27
CA GLY A 58 10.10 -17.67 -9.54
C GLY A 58 9.75 -16.96 -8.22
N ASP A 59 10.74 -16.71 -7.37
CA ASP A 59 10.56 -15.89 -6.16
C ASP A 59 10.55 -14.41 -6.54
N VAL A 60 9.45 -13.73 -6.25
CA VAL A 60 9.25 -12.33 -6.60
C VAL A 60 8.81 -11.57 -5.35
N TYR A 61 9.46 -10.44 -5.07
CA TYR A 61 9.21 -9.62 -3.88
C TYR A 61 8.45 -8.35 -4.28
N ALA A 62 7.39 -7.99 -3.54
CA ALA A 62 6.73 -6.69 -3.69
C ALA A 62 7.45 -5.65 -2.83
N SER A 63 7.57 -4.42 -3.35
CA SER A 63 8.18 -3.29 -2.64
C SER A 63 7.18 -2.14 -2.52
N SER A 64 6.81 -1.77 -1.30
CA SER A 64 5.94 -0.63 -1.02
C SER A 64 6.80 0.60 -0.72
N ASN A 65 6.55 1.73 -1.41
CA ASN A 65 7.23 3.00 -1.13
C ASN A 65 6.24 3.96 -0.44
N TYR A 66 6.65 4.59 0.66
CA TYR A 66 5.90 5.62 1.36
C TYR A 66 6.64 6.96 1.25
N SER A 67 5.94 8.02 0.84
CA SER A 67 6.47 9.40 0.81
C SER A 67 5.44 10.36 1.39
N HIS A 68 5.87 11.19 2.33
CA HIS A 68 5.12 12.34 2.84
C HIS A 68 5.67 13.62 2.16
N VAL A 69 4.79 14.48 1.65
CA VAL A 69 5.14 15.76 1.01
C VAL A 69 5.03 16.88 2.03
#